data_AF-A0A453MD93-F1
#
_entry.id   AF-A0A453MD93-F1
#
_cell.length_a   1.000
_cell.length_b   1.000
_cell.length_c   1.000
_cell.angle_alpha   90.00
_cell.angle_beta   90.00
_cell.angle_gamma   90.00
#
_symmetry.space_group_name_H-M   'P 1'
#
loop_
_entity.id
_entity.type
_entity.pdbx_description
1 polymer ?
#
loop_
_entity_poly.entity_id
_entity_poly.type
_entity_poly.pdbx_seq_one_letter_code
_entity_poly.pdbx_strand_id
1 'polypeptide(L)' 'MMYNAHRQGGKHYYLDKGWKGFAFDHDLADGDCLVFHMTERAKFKVYIFRANPDYESDQTSDDSEDEE' A
#
# COMPACT_ATOMS: atom_id res chain seq x y z
N MET A 1 -37.58 -17.93 23.44
CA MET A 1 -36.46 -18.67 22.83
C MET A 1 -35.62 -17.66 22.06
N MET A 2 -34.40 -17.39 22.51
CA MET A 2 -33.50 -16.41 21.89
C MET A 2 -32.53 -17.17 20.98
N TYR A 3 -32.59 -16.92 19.68
CA TYR A 3 -31.63 -17.49 18.72
C TYR A 3 -30.43 -16.55 18.67
N ASN A 4 -29.29 -17.01 19.18
CA ASN A 4 -28.03 -16.27 19.10
C ASN A 4 -27.63 -16.19 17.62
N ALA A 5 -27.58 -14.97 17.08
CA ALA A 5 -26.96 -14.71 15.79
C ALA A 5 -25.46 -14.99 15.90
N HIS A 6 -25.01 -16.04 15.22
CA HIS A 6 -23.59 -16.33 15.05
C HIS A 6 -22.94 -15.13 14.36
N ARG A 7 -22.13 -14.37 15.11
CA ARG A 7 -21.26 -13.34 14.51
C ARG A 7 -20.26 -14.05 13.62
N GLN A 8 -20.53 -14.04 12.32
CA GLN A 8 -19.59 -14.50 11.31
C GLN A 8 -18.50 -13.44 11.23
N GLY A 9 -17.32 -13.74 11.78
CA GLY A 9 -16.16 -12.84 11.73
C GLY A 9 -15.83 -12.50 10.28
N GLY A 10 -15.61 -11.21 10.00
CA GLY A 10 -15.24 -10.75 8.67
C GLY A 10 -13.90 -11.34 8.22
N LYS A 11 -13.73 -11.49 6.91
CA LYS A 11 -12.46 -11.93 6.33
C LYS A 11 -11.48 -10.76 6.31
N HIS A 12 -10.35 -10.92 6.98
CA HIS A 12 -9.24 -9.96 6.95
C HIS A 12 -8.21 -10.38 5.90
N TYR A 13 -7.66 -9.41 5.18
CA TYR A 13 -6.56 -9.59 4.24
C TYR A 13 -5.33 -8.85 4.78
N TYR A 14 -4.16 -9.46 4.61
CA TYR A 14 -2.90 -8.95 5.14
C TYR A 14 -1.84 -8.97 4.05
N LEU A 15 -0.94 -7.98 4.06
CA LEU A 15 0.33 -8.03 3.34
C LEU A 15 1.34 -8.71 4.26
N ASP A 16 1.93 -9.81 3.81
CA ASP A 16 2.79 -10.66 4.63
C ASP A 16 4.27 -10.56 4.22
N LYS A 17 4.74 -11.48 3.39
CA LYS A 17 6.13 -11.60 2.97
C LYS A 17 6.47 -10.42 2.05
N GLY A 18 7.60 -9.79 2.34
CA GLY A 18 8.10 -8.63 1.58
C GLY A 18 7.59 -7.28 2.09
N TRP A 19 6.47 -7.22 2.82
CA TRP A 19 5.93 -5.94 3.33
C TRP A 19 6.93 -5.22 4.25
N LYS A 20 7.57 -5.95 5.17
CA LYS A 20 8.60 -5.38 6.05
C LYS A 20 9.80 -4.82 5.27
N GLY A 21 10.22 -5.50 4.21
CA GLY A 21 11.32 -5.05 3.35
C GLY A 21 10.91 -3.79 2.60
N PHE A 22 9.75 -3.83 1.95
CA PHE A 22 9.17 -2.67 1.27
C PHE A 22 9.07 -1.43 2.18
N ALA A 23 8.58 -1.61 3.40
CA ALA A 23 8.47 -0.51 4.36
C ALA A 23 9.83 0.08 4.75
N PHE A 24 10.86 -0.77 4.88
CA PHE A 24 12.22 -0.32 5.17
C PHE A 24 12.87 0.38 3.97
N ASP A 25 12.77 -0.23 2.78
CA ASP A 25 13.39 0.28 1.55
C ASP A 25 12.80 1.63 1.10
N HIS A 26 11.53 1.87 1.43
CA HIS A 26 10.84 3.13 1.18
C HIS A 26 10.71 4.02 2.41
N ASP A 27 11.41 3.72 3.52
CA ASP A 27 11.40 4.53 4.75
C ASP A 27 9.98 4.94 5.19
N LEU A 28 9.04 3.98 5.19
CA LEU A 28 7.65 4.25 5.56
C LEU A 28 7.56 4.53 7.06
N ALA A 29 6.95 5.65 7.39
CA ALA A 29 6.71 6.06 8.77
C ALA A 29 5.21 6.08 9.11
N ASP A 30 4.92 6.11 10.40
CA ASP A 30 3.54 6.28 10.88
C ASP A 30 2.95 7.58 10.32
N GLY A 31 1.77 7.44 9.70
CA GLY A 31 1.06 8.54 9.04
C GLY A 31 1.24 8.58 7.53
N ASP A 32 2.23 7.89 6.97
CA ASP A 32 2.38 7.78 5.51
C ASP A 32 1.17 7.04 4.93
N CYS A 33 0.65 7.57 3.82
CA CYS A 33 -0.49 7.01 3.12
C CYS A 33 -0.04 6.35 1.81
N LEU A 34 -0.48 5.12 1.58
CA LEU A 34 -0.17 4.38 0.36
C LEU A 34 -1.41 4.14 -0.48
N VAL A 35 -1.31 4.41 -1.78
CA VAL A 35 -2.35 4.10 -2.76
C VAL A 35 -1.84 3.04 -3.73
N PHE A 36 -2.53 1.91 -3.77
CA PHE A 36 -2.24 0.79 -4.68
C PHE A 36 -3.11 0.92 -5.94
N HIS A 37 -2.53 1.38 -7.04
CA HIS A 37 -3.20 1.44 -8.35
C HIS A 37 -2.92 0.14 -9.11
N MET A 38 -3.95 -0.67 -9.34
CA MET A 38 -3.85 -1.89 -10.16
C MET A 38 -3.73 -1.55 -11.64
N THR A 39 -2.55 -1.70 -12.23
CA THR A 39 -2.30 -1.44 -13.66
C THR A 39 -2.57 -2.69 -14.51
N GLU A 40 -2.27 -3.87 -13.95
CA GLU A 40 -2.53 -5.17 -14.54
C GLU A 40 -2.96 -6.16 -13.44
N ARG A 41 -3.33 -7.38 -13.81
CA ARG A 41 -3.72 -8.41 -12.83
C ARG A 41 -2.58 -8.66 -11.83
N ALA A 42 -2.83 -8.29 -10.57
CA ALA A 42 -1.89 -8.43 -9.45
C ALA A 42 -0.58 -7.62 -9.58
N LYS A 43 -0.54 -6.60 -10.44
CA LYS A 43 0.56 -5.63 -10.53
C LYS A 43 0.04 -4.25 -10.11
N PHE A 44 0.74 -3.62 -9.16
CA PHE A 44 0.31 -2.36 -8.60
C PHE A 44 1.41 -1.31 -8.72
N LYS A 45 1.08 -0.13 -9.25
CA LYS A 45 1.86 1.10 -9.05
C LYS A 45 1.47 1.64 -7.67
N VAL A 46 2.47 1.85 -6.80
CA VAL A 46 2.24 2.29 -5.43
C VAL A 46 2.65 3.75 -5.30
N TYR A 47 1.70 4.59 -4.88
CA TYR A 47 1.96 6.00 -4.59
C TYR A 47 2.08 6.19 -3.09
N ILE A 48 3.16 6.83 -2.64
CA ILE A 48 3.43 7.10 -1.23
C ILE A 48 3.26 8.59 -0.98
N PHE A 49 2.30 8.94 -0.12
CA PHE A 49 2.06 10.30 0.34
C PHE A 49 2.64 10.45 1.73
N ARG A 50 3.71 11.25 1.85
CA ARG A 50 4.44 11.42 3.10
C ARG A 50 3.65 12.26 4.08
N ALA A 51 3.58 11.81 5.32
CA ALA A 51 2.96 12.57 6.40
C ALA A 51 3.72 13.87 6.70
N ASN A 52 5.05 13.83 6.57
CA ASN A 52 5.91 15.00 6.73
C ASN A 52 6.69 15.25 5.42
N PRO A 53 6.39 16.34 4.69
CA PRO A 53 7.02 16.64 3.39
C PRO A 53 8.46 17.13 3.50
N ASP A 54 8.96 17.43 4.72
CA ASP A 54 10.32 17.94 4.94
C ASP A 54 11.41 16.84 4.79
N TYR A 55 11.01 15.59 4.59
CA TYR A 55 11.89 14.52 4.15
C TYR A 55 11.94 14.57 2.62
N GLU A 56 13.02 15.12 2.08
CA GLU A 56 13.38 15.08 0.65
C GLU A 56 13.19 13.65 0.13
N SER A 57 12.04 13.38 -0.47
CA SER A 57 11.85 12.20 -1.29
C SER A 57 12.50 12.53 -2.62
N ASP A 58 13.59 11.86 -2.96
CA ASP A 58 14.05 11.80 -4.35
C ASP A 58 12.85 11.39 -5.19
N GLN A 59 12.23 12.37 -5.85
CA GLN A 59 11.18 12.10 -6.79
C GLN A 59 11.85 11.37 -7.94
N THR A 60 11.72 10.05 -7.98
CA THR A 60 11.92 9.30 -9.21
C THR A 60 10.72 9.59 -10.10
N SER A 61 10.65 10.82 -10.61
CA SER A 61 9.98 11.11 -11.86
C SER A 61 10.83 10.48 -12.95
N ASP A 62 10.48 9.27 -13.37
CA ASP A 62 10.65 8.93 -14.77
C ASP A 62 9.43 8.10 -15.18
N ASP A 63 8.36 8.84 -15.47
CA ASP A 63 7.28 8.36 -16.31
C ASP A 63 7.83 8.40 -17.74
N SER A 64 8.79 7.53 -18.04
CA SER A 64 9.09 7.18 -19.42
C SER A 64 7.89 6.35 -19.87
N GLU A 65 6.94 7.04 -20.51
CA GLU A 65 5.89 6.43 -21.31
C GLU A 65 6.57 5.44 -22.26
N ASP A 66 6.47 4.14 -21.96
CA ASP A 66 6.72 3.10 -22.97
C ASP A 66 5.66 3.31 -24.04
N GLU A 67 6.07 3.98 -25.12
CA GLU A 67 5.38 3.94 -26.40
C GLU A 67 5.45 2.51 -26.97
N GLU A 68 4.26 2.05 -27.39
CA GLU A 68 3.93 0.87 -28.21
C GLU A 68 3.66 -0.50 -27.53
#